data_AF-A0A6B0Z1J2-F1
#
_entry.id   AF-A0A6B0Z1J2-F1
#
_cell.length_a   1.000
_cell.length_b   1.000
_cell.length_c   1.000
_cell.angle_alpha   90.00
_cell.angle_beta   90.00
_cell.angle_gamma   90.00
#
_symmetry.space_group_name_H-M   'P 1'
#
loop_
_entity.id
_entity.type
_entity.pdbx_description
1 polymer ?
#
loop_
_entity_poly.entity_id
_entity_poly.type
_entity_poly.pdbx_seq_one_letter_code
_entity_poly.pdbx_strand_id
1 'polypeptide(L)'
;MKTTLEIQDELFARAKRHAKLTGRPLRAVVEEGLRQVLASPSRQEPYELPDLSVGEAGGHDPLETYSWQDLRDEIYANPTVQ
;
A
#
# COMPACT_ATOMS: atom_id res chain seq x y z
N MET A 1 -20.54 5.92 -26.10
CA MET A 1 -21.99 5.66 -26.05
C MET A 1 -22.60 6.52 -24.94
N LYS A 2 -23.88 6.91 -25.01
CA LYS A 2 -24.52 7.67 -23.92
C LYS A 2 -25.16 6.68 -22.93
N THR A 3 -24.75 6.76 -21.68
CA THR A 3 -25.24 5.90 -20.59
C THR A 3 -25.76 6.79 -19.46
N THR A 4 -26.88 6.40 -18.85
CA THR A 4 -27.38 7.02 -17.62
C THR A 4 -26.87 6.21 -16.43
N LEU A 5 -26.29 6.87 -15.44
CA LEU A 5 -25.73 6.24 -14.24
C LEU A 5 -26.37 6.87 -13.01
N GLU A 6 -26.80 6.04 -12.06
CA GLU A 6 -27.18 6.50 -10.73
C GLU A 6 -25.92 6.58 -9.86
N ILE A 7 -25.65 7.77 -9.33
CA ILE A 7 -24.48 8.04 -8.48
C ILE A 7 -24.92 8.91 -7.30
N GLN A 8 -24.25 8.76 -6.17
CA GLN A 8 -24.54 9.60 -5.00
C GLN A 8 -24.26 11.08 -5.30
N ASP A 9 -25.15 11.96 -4.80
CA ASP A 9 -25.09 13.40 -5.05
C ASP A 9 -23.75 14.02 -4.63
N GLU A 10 -23.20 13.58 -3.49
CA GLU A 10 -21.91 14.05 -3.00
C GLU A 10 -20.76 13.70 -3.96
N LEU A 11 -20.78 12.49 -4.52
CA LEU A 11 -19.78 12.04 -5.49
C LEU A 11 -19.91 12.83 -6.80
N PHE A 12 -21.14 13.05 -7.26
CA PHE A 12 -21.42 13.87 -8.44
C PHE A 12 -20.92 15.31 -8.27
N ALA A 13 -21.21 15.93 -7.12
CA ALA A 13 -20.75 17.28 -6.79
C ALA A 13 -19.22 17.37 -6.78
N ARG A 14 -18.54 16.36 -6.19
CA ARG A 14 -17.07 16.28 -6.18
C ARG A 14 -16.51 16.14 -7.59
N ALA A 15 -17.07 15.26 -8.42
CA ALA A 15 -16.65 15.05 -9.79
C ALA A 15 -16.84 16.31 -10.65
N LYS A 16 -17.97 17.02 -10.50
CA LYS A 16 -18.23 18.30 -11.17
C LYS A 16 -17.21 19.38 -10.79
N ARG A 17 -16.90 19.52 -9.49
CA ARG A 17 -15.87 20.45 -9.02
C ARG A 17 -14.51 20.11 -9.64
N HIS A 18 -14.12 18.84 -9.63
CA HIS A 18 -12.86 18.39 -10.20
C HIS A 18 -12.78 18.67 -11.72
N ALA A 19 -13.85 18.37 -12.46
CA ALA A 19 -13.96 18.68 -13.89
C ALA A 19 -13.78 20.19 -14.16
N LYS A 20 -14.44 21.05 -13.37
CA LYS A 20 -14.31 22.52 -13.49
C LYS A 20 -12.88 22.99 -13.20
N LEU A 21 -12.26 22.51 -12.13
CA LEU A 21 -10.90 22.90 -11.73
C LEU A 21 -9.85 22.48 -12.75
N THR A 22 -10.04 21.33 -13.40
CA THR A 22 -9.10 20.78 -14.38
C THR A 22 -9.39 21.23 -15.82
N GLY A 23 -10.47 21.99 -16.06
CA GLY A 23 -10.88 22.41 -17.40
C GLY A 23 -11.32 21.24 -18.28
N ARG A 24 -11.73 20.12 -17.68
CA ARG A 24 -12.11 18.88 -18.40
C ARG A 24 -13.62 18.67 -18.36
N PRO A 25 -14.24 18.07 -19.39
CA PRO A 25 -15.64 17.71 -19.32
C PRO A 25 -15.86 16.59 -18.31
N LEU A 26 -17.01 16.59 -17.62
CA LEU A 26 -17.33 15.57 -16.61
C LEU A 26 -17.22 14.14 -17.17
N ARG A 27 -17.60 13.92 -18.43
CA ARG A 27 -17.46 12.62 -19.10
C ARG A 27 -16.03 12.09 -19.07
N ALA A 28 -15.02 12.96 -19.21
CA ALA A 28 -13.62 12.55 -19.22
C ALA A 28 -13.16 12.10 -17.83
N VAL A 29 -13.68 12.72 -16.77
CA VAL A 29 -13.43 12.32 -15.37
C VAL A 29 -14.07 10.94 -15.11
N VAL A 30 -15.31 10.74 -15.56
CA VAL A 30 -16.01 9.46 -15.40
C VAL A 30 -15.32 8.34 -16.18
N GLU A 31 -14.97 8.57 -17.44
CA GLU A 31 -14.27 7.59 -18.27
C GLU A 31 -12.88 7.25 -17.72
N GLU A 32 -12.15 8.22 -17.17
CA GLU A 32 -10.86 7.97 -16.52
C GLU A 32 -11.01 7.09 -15.28
N GLY A 33 -11.99 7.38 -14.41
CA GLY A 33 -12.28 6.54 -13.25
C GLY A 33 -12.62 5.10 -13.66
N LEU A 34 -13.44 4.93 -14.69
CA LEU A 34 -13.76 3.60 -15.23
C LEU A 34 -12.52 2.88 -15.77
N ARG A 35 -11.63 3.57 -16.50
CA ARG A 35 -10.37 2.99 -16.99
C ARG A 35 -9.47 2.54 -15.84
N GLN A 36 -9.34 3.34 -14.78
CA GLN A 36 -8.51 2.98 -13.62
C GLN A 36 -9.04 1.74 -12.90
N VAL A 37 -10.36 1.63 -12.73
CA VAL A 37 -11.00 0.46 -12.12
C VAL A 37 -10.80 -0.78 -12.99
N LEU A 38 -10.95 -0.67 -14.31
CA LEU A 38 -10.79 -1.80 -15.23
C LEU A 38 -9.32 -2.20 -15.48
N ALA A 39 -8.38 -1.27 -15.34
CA ALA A 39 -6.95 -1.52 -15.48
C ALA A 39 -6.32 -2.11 -14.21
N SER A 40 -7.00 -1.98 -13.07
CA SER A 40 -6.55 -2.61 -11.83
C SER A 40 -6.76 -4.12 -11.96
N PRO A 41 -5.70 -4.96 -11.94
CA PRO A 41 -5.87 -6.40 -11.91
C PRO A 41 -6.73 -6.72 -10.68
N SER A 42 -7.84 -7.43 -10.88
CA SER A 42 -8.90 -7.65 -9.90
C SER A 42 -8.50 -8.62 -8.77
N ARG A 43 -7.24 -8.59 -8.35
CA ARG A 43 -6.71 -9.43 -7.28
C ARG A 43 -5.67 -8.62 -6.54
N GLN A 44 -6.01 -8.22 -5.31
CA GLN A 44 -4.97 -8.19 -4.29
C GLN A 44 -4.49 -9.63 -4.21
N GLU A 45 -3.41 -9.96 -4.92
CA GLU A 45 -2.65 -11.18 -4.61
C GLU A 45 -2.43 -11.15 -3.10
N PRO A 46 -2.83 -12.21 -2.37
CA PRO A 46 -2.50 -12.31 -0.96
C PRO A 46 -1.01 -11.99 -0.79
N TYR A 47 -0.69 -11.10 0.14
CA TYR A 47 0.71 -10.78 0.40
C TYR A 47 1.43 -12.05 0.87
N GLU A 48 2.38 -12.53 0.06
CA GLU A 48 3.30 -13.59 0.45
C GLU A 48 4.50 -12.95 1.15
N LEU A 49 4.72 -13.31 2.42
CA LEU A 49 5.87 -12.82 3.18
C LEU A 49 7.13 -13.45 2.56
N PRO A 50 8.06 -12.66 2.00
CA PRO A 50 9.30 -13.21 1.48
C PRO A 50 10.11 -13.81 2.62
N ASP A 51 10.86 -14.88 2.33
CA ASP A 51 11.81 -15.42 3.28
C ASP A 51 12.93 -14.39 3.51
N LEU A 52 12.97 -13.86 4.73
CA LEU A 52 13.94 -12.89 5.21
C LEU A 52 14.64 -13.43 6.47
N SER A 53 14.65 -14.76 6.62
CA SER A 53 15.37 -15.43 7.70
C SER A 53 16.87 -15.13 7.62
N VAL A 54 17.51 -14.94 8.76
CA VAL A 54 18.97 -14.71 8.87
C VAL A 54 19.60 -15.83 9.66
N GLY A 55 20.81 -16.26 9.26
CA GLY A 55 21.51 -17.40 9.85
C GLY A 55 21.33 -18.71 9.07
N GLU A 56 21.77 -19.81 9.68
CA GLU A 56 21.68 -21.15 9.10
C GLU A 56 20.43 -21.87 9.62
N ALA A 57 19.62 -22.41 8.71
CA ALA A 57 18.41 -23.14 9.08
C ALA A 57 18.76 -24.38 9.92
N GLY A 58 18.23 -24.45 11.14
CA GLY A 58 18.52 -25.52 12.10
C GLY A 58 19.87 -25.38 12.81
N GLY A 59 20.59 -24.28 12.59
CA GLY A 59 21.76 -23.91 13.37
C GLY A 59 21.39 -23.47 14.79
N HIS A 60 22.39 -23.42 15.68
CA HIS A 60 22.22 -22.91 17.02
C HIS A 60 21.95 -21.39 16.97
N ASP A 61 20.83 -20.94 17.54
CA ASP A 61 20.53 -19.51 17.68
C ASP A 61 21.21 -18.95 18.94
N PRO A 62 22.24 -18.09 18.81
CA PRO A 62 22.92 -17.51 19.96
C PRO A 62 21.99 -16.66 20.83
N LEU A 63 20.90 -16.14 20.27
CA LEU A 63 19.93 -15.29 20.96
C LEU A 63 19.02 -16.06 21.90
N GLU A 64 18.93 -17.40 21.80
CA GLU A 64 18.13 -18.23 22.73
C GLU A 64 18.57 -18.08 24.18
N THR A 65 19.85 -17.76 24.41
CA THR A 65 20.42 -17.59 25.75
C THR A 65 20.25 -16.17 26.30
N TYR A 66 19.77 -15.22 25.49
CA TYR A 66 19.73 -13.82 25.85
C TYR A 66 18.47 -13.52 26.67
N SER A 67 18.63 -12.76 27.75
CA SER A 67 17.48 -12.14 28.39
C SER A 67 16.93 -11.02 27.52
N TRP A 68 15.72 -10.54 27.84
CA TRP A 68 15.16 -9.36 27.17
C TRP A 68 16.05 -8.12 27.31
N GLN A 69 16.76 -7.97 28.43
CA GLN A 69 17.71 -6.87 28.58
C GLN A 69 18.90 -7.00 27.63
N ASP A 70 19.47 -8.20 27.50
CA ASP A 70 20.60 -8.46 26.60
C ASP A 70 20.24 -8.20 25.14
N LEU A 71 19.06 -8.66 24.69
CA LEU A 71 18.56 -8.40 23.33
C LEU A 71 18.38 -6.91 23.05
N ARG A 72 17.78 -6.19 23.99
CA ARG A 72 17.57 -4.74 23.85
C ARG A 72 18.90 -4.01 23.78
N ASP A 73 19.83 -4.38 24.64
CA ASP A 73 21.13 -3.73 24.69
C ASP A 73 21.93 -4.05 23.41
N GLU A 74 21.85 -5.26 22.84
CA GLU A 74 22.44 -5.61 21.54
C GLU A 74 21.84 -4.80 20.37
N ILE A 75 20.51 -4.70 20.28
CA ILE A 75 19.82 -3.99 19.17
C ILE A 75 20.09 -2.47 19.20
N TYR A 76 20.18 -1.90 20.40
CA TYR A 76 20.27 -0.44 20.59
C TYR A 76 21.63 0.05 21.08
N ALA A 77 22.61 -0.83 21.29
CA ALA A 77 23.99 -0.42 21.54
C ALA A 77 24.51 0.30 20.28
N ASN A 78 24.76 1.61 20.40
CA ASN A 78 25.42 2.38 19.35
C ASN A 78 26.79 1.75 19.04
N PRO A 79 27.06 1.31 17.80
CA PRO A 79 28.43 1.13 17.38
C PRO A 79 29.04 2.54 17.34
N THR A 80 29.96 2.81 18.26
CA THR A 80 30.85 3.96 18.08
C THR A 80 31.71 3.60 16.88
N VAL A 81 31.30 4.08 15.70
CA VAL A 81 32.06 3.96 14.47
C VAL A 81 33.39 4.66 14.72
N GLN A 82 34.48 3.89 14.72
CA GLN A 82 35.85 4.40 14.83
C GLN A 82 36.53 4.27 13.47
#